data_AF-A0A117DME5-F1
#
_entry.id   AF-A0A117DME5-F1
#
_cell.length_a   1.000
_cell.length_b   1.000
_cell.length_c   1.000
_cell.angle_alpha   90.00
_cell.angle_beta   90.00
_cell.angle_gamma   90.00
#
_symmetry.space_group_name_H-M   'P 1'
#
loop_
_entity.id
_entity.type
_entity.pdbx_description
1 polymer ?
#
loop_
_entity_poly.entity_id
_entity_poly.type
_entity_poly.pdbx_seq_one_letter_code
_entity_poly.pdbx_strand_id
1 'polypeptide(L)'
;MPFQPLPDDQPSCTVACPACGHRWLVYEQQLGLLGPCPACDAARPRYMGSVAPGSGRQVSFGSFRDLLDEPRLLHLIEQTLGLRPLDAERFADAQGREVPLEDIHYALQGNAGWQGRVYNLHMSRTR
;
A
#
# COMPACT_ATOMS: atom_id res chain seq x y z
N MET A 1 20.44 -10.26 4.63
CA MET A 1 19.55 -9.25 5.24
C MET A 1 18.30 -9.15 4.39
N PRO A 2 17.08 -9.32 4.94
CA PRO A 2 15.87 -9.02 4.18
C PRO A 2 15.84 -7.52 3.82
N PHE A 3 15.38 -7.19 2.62
CA PHE A 3 15.22 -5.81 2.17
C PHE A 3 14.28 -5.06 3.13
N GLN A 4 14.78 -3.96 3.72
CA GLN A 4 13.99 -3.01 4.52
C GLN A 4 13.94 -1.70 3.75
N PRO A 5 12.81 -1.35 3.12
CA PRO A 5 12.68 -0.05 2.48
C PRO A 5 12.74 1.07 3.51
N LEU A 6 13.46 2.15 3.20
CA LEU A 6 13.48 3.35 4.04
C LEU A 6 12.07 3.99 4.07
N PRO A 7 11.75 4.80 5.11
CA PRO A 7 10.44 5.44 5.24
C PRO A 7 9.99 6.22 4.00
N ASP A 8 10.94 6.82 3.28
CA ASP A 8 10.72 7.63 2.07
C ASP A 8 11.06 6.88 0.77
N ASP A 9 11.57 5.65 0.86
CA ASP A 9 11.94 4.86 -0.31
C ASP A 9 10.69 4.19 -0.88
N GLN A 10 10.42 4.43 -2.16
CA GLN A 10 9.20 4.00 -2.83
C GLN A 10 9.54 3.10 -4.02
N PRO A 11 8.77 2.02 -4.25
CA PRO A 11 8.89 1.29 -5.48
C PRO A 11 8.52 2.22 -6.64
N SER A 12 9.52 2.52 -7.46
CA SER A 12 9.44 3.49 -8.55
C SER A 12 9.29 2.82 -9.90
N CYS A 13 9.31 1.48 -9.98
CA CYS A 13 9.28 0.75 -11.24
C CYS A 13 8.02 -0.09 -11.34
N THR A 14 7.27 0.06 -12.43
CA THR A 14 6.17 -0.86 -12.74
C THR A 14 6.72 -2.06 -13.50
N VAL A 15 6.27 -3.25 -13.11
CA VAL A 15 6.50 -4.47 -13.86
C VAL A 15 5.19 -5.17 -14.19
N ALA A 16 5.18 -5.98 -15.24
CA ALA A 16 4.02 -6.72 -15.68
C ALA A 16 4.36 -8.16 -16.05
N CYS A 17 3.48 -9.10 -15.68
CA CYS A 17 3.57 -10.47 -16.14
C CYS A 17 3.10 -10.56 -17.61
N PRO A 18 3.92 -11.11 -18.53
CA PRO A 18 3.50 -11.27 -19.92
C PRO A 18 2.46 -12.37 -20.13
N ALA A 19 2.27 -13.28 -19.15
CA ALA A 19 1.34 -14.40 -19.27
C ALA A 19 -0.09 -14.03 -18.82
N CYS A 20 -0.24 -13.39 -17.66
CA CYS A 20 -1.56 -13.07 -17.09
C CYS A 20 -1.87 -11.56 -17.06
N GLY A 21 -0.92 -10.70 -17.45
CA GLY A 21 -1.08 -9.25 -17.44
C GLY A 21 -1.05 -8.62 -16.05
N HIS A 22 -0.83 -9.38 -14.96
CA HIS A 22 -0.73 -8.83 -13.61
C HIS A 22 0.39 -7.79 -13.52
N ARG A 23 0.10 -6.62 -12.93
CA ARG A 23 1.02 -5.49 -12.79
C ARG A 23 1.24 -5.18 -11.32
N TRP A 24 2.48 -4.91 -10.95
CA TRP A 24 2.82 -4.47 -9.59
C TRP A 24 4.05 -3.57 -9.62
N LEU A 25 4.28 -2.89 -8.50
CA LEU A 25 5.42 -1.99 -8.33
C LEU A 25 6.54 -2.67 -7.56
N VAL A 26 7.76 -2.37 -7.97
CA VAL A 26 8.99 -2.85 -7.36
C VAL A 26 9.97 -1.70 -7.21
N TYR A 27 10.94 -1.87 -6.30
CA TYR A 27 12.06 -0.95 -6.22
C TYR A 27 12.97 -1.14 -7.42
N GLU A 28 13.61 -0.07 -7.89
CA GLU A 28 14.56 -0.14 -9.00
C GLU A 28 15.68 -1.17 -8.71
N GLN A 29 16.16 -1.20 -7.47
CA GLN A 29 17.14 -2.18 -6.98
C GLN A 29 16.66 -3.65 -7.06
N GLN A 30 15.35 -3.89 -7.15
CA GLN A 30 14.77 -5.23 -7.22
C GLN A 30 14.60 -5.75 -8.64
N LEU A 31 14.74 -4.93 -9.69
CA LEU A 31 14.47 -5.35 -11.07
C LEU A 31 15.31 -6.57 -11.51
N GLY A 32 16.55 -6.67 -11.04
CA GLY A 32 17.42 -7.83 -11.31
C GLY A 32 17.15 -9.06 -10.44
N LEU A 33 16.32 -8.94 -9.40
CA LEU A 33 16.05 -9.97 -8.40
C LEU A 33 14.66 -10.60 -8.53
N LEU A 34 13.87 -10.19 -9.53
CA LEU A 34 12.49 -10.63 -9.66
C LEU A 34 12.41 -12.12 -10.04
N GLY A 35 11.66 -12.85 -9.22
CA GLY A 35 11.25 -14.23 -9.47
C GLY A 35 10.08 -14.34 -10.45
N PRO A 36 9.42 -15.50 -10.51
CA PRO A 36 8.19 -15.70 -11.26
C PRO A 36 7.07 -14.75 -10.80
N CYS A 37 6.04 -14.61 -11.64
CA CYS A 37 4.88 -13.79 -11.33
C CYS A 37 4.18 -14.28 -10.06
N PRO A 38 3.93 -13.40 -9.07
CA PRO A 38 3.28 -13.80 -7.82
C PRO A 38 1.81 -14.23 -8.01
N ALA A 39 1.17 -13.87 -9.14
CA ALA A 39 -0.23 -14.17 -9.39
C ALA A 39 -0.46 -15.49 -10.13
N CYS A 40 0.44 -15.89 -11.05
CA CYS A 40 0.23 -17.08 -11.89
C CYS A 40 1.43 -18.01 -11.97
N ASP A 41 2.56 -17.65 -11.38
CA ASP A 41 3.83 -18.40 -11.37
C ASP A 41 4.41 -18.75 -12.76
N ALA A 42 3.76 -18.34 -13.85
CA ALA A 42 4.06 -18.84 -15.19
C ALA A 42 5.22 -18.12 -15.90
N ALA A 43 5.52 -16.87 -15.53
CA ALA A 43 6.52 -16.07 -16.25
C ALA A 43 7.21 -15.07 -15.34
N ARG A 44 8.47 -14.74 -15.69
CA ARG A 44 9.17 -13.60 -15.10
C ARG A 44 8.55 -12.28 -15.58
N PRO A 45 8.38 -11.30 -14.70
CA PRO A 45 7.87 -9.99 -15.05
C PRO A 45 8.79 -9.24 -16.02
N ARG A 46 8.19 -8.38 -16.83
CA ARG A 46 8.89 -7.40 -17.67
C ARG A 46 8.76 -6.01 -17.08
N TYR A 47 9.86 -5.26 -17.12
CA TYR A 47 9.86 -3.85 -16.76
C TYR A 47 9.01 -3.03 -17.73
N MET A 48 8.17 -2.15 -17.19
CA MET A 48 7.21 -1.34 -17.96
C MET A 48 7.49 0.16 -17.89
N GLY A 49 8.46 0.60 -17.09
CA GLY A 49 8.78 2.01 -16.89
C GLY A 49 8.70 2.43 -15.43
N SER A 50 9.16 3.66 -15.17
CA SER A 50 9.12 4.26 -13.85
C SER A 50 7.84 5.05 -13.63
N VAL A 51 7.37 5.08 -12.39
CA VAL A 51 6.29 5.96 -11.92
C VAL A 51 6.91 7.18 -11.25
N ALA A 52 6.22 8.32 -11.31
CA ALA A 52 6.66 9.52 -10.61
C ALA A 52 6.74 9.23 -9.10
N PRO A 53 7.71 9.81 -8.37
CA PRO A 53 7.78 9.70 -6.92
C PRO A 53 6.42 10.04 -6.27
N GLY A 54 5.91 9.17 -5.38
CA GLY A 54 4.61 9.34 -4.74
C GLY A 54 3.40 8.81 -5.53
N SER A 55 3.54 8.47 -6.82
CA SER A 55 2.36 8.07 -7.64
C SER A 55 2.08 6.56 -7.66
N GLY A 56 3.01 5.73 -7.20
CA GLY A 56 2.88 4.27 -7.33
C GLY A 56 2.07 3.58 -6.22
N ARG A 57 2.15 4.03 -4.98
CA ARG A 57 1.76 3.23 -3.80
C ARG A 57 0.29 3.33 -3.45
N GLN A 58 -0.58 3.60 -4.41
CA GLN A 58 -2.00 3.72 -4.10
C GLN A 58 -2.59 2.34 -3.78
N VAL A 59 -3.42 2.29 -2.74
CA VAL A 59 -4.16 1.09 -2.36
C VAL A 59 -5.61 1.34 -2.69
N SER A 60 -6.26 0.39 -3.37
CA SER A 60 -7.69 0.49 -3.67
C SER A 60 -8.50 0.57 -2.37
N PHE A 61 -9.69 1.16 -2.42
CA PHE A 61 -10.55 1.24 -1.23
C PHE A 61 -10.89 -0.15 -0.66
N GLY A 62 -11.14 -1.15 -1.52
CA GLY A 62 -11.38 -2.53 -1.09
C GLY A 62 -10.16 -3.13 -0.37
N SER A 63 -8.97 -2.98 -0.95
CA SER A 63 -7.72 -3.44 -0.33
C SER A 63 -7.38 -2.71 0.97
N PHE A 64 -7.83 -1.47 1.13
CA PHE A 64 -7.72 -0.72 2.38
C PHE A 64 -8.71 -1.24 3.43
N ARG A 65 -9.96 -1.53 3.06
CA ARG A 65 -10.95 -2.17 3.95
C ARG A 65 -10.45 -3.51 4.47
N ASP A 66 -9.84 -4.31 3.60
CA ASP A 66 -9.22 -5.59 3.96
C ASP A 66 -8.05 -5.45 4.95
N LEU A 67 -7.58 -4.23 5.25
CA LEU A 67 -6.50 -3.98 6.21
C LEU A 67 -6.99 -3.43 7.56
N LEU A 68 -8.29 -3.21 7.76
CA LEU A 68 -8.79 -2.56 8.99
C LEU A 68 -8.62 -3.41 10.25
N ASP A 69 -8.39 -4.71 10.12
CA ASP A 69 -8.03 -5.61 11.21
C ASP A 69 -6.51 -5.65 11.49
N GLU A 70 -5.67 -4.96 10.72
CA GLU A 70 -4.22 -4.86 10.94
C GLU A 70 -3.91 -3.75 11.99
N PRO A 71 -3.38 -4.10 13.19
CA PRO A 71 -3.12 -3.14 14.25
C PRO A 71 -2.19 -2.00 13.85
N ARG A 72 -1.24 -2.26 12.94
CA ARG A 72 -0.33 -1.22 12.43
C ARG A 72 -1.05 -0.16 11.59
N LEU A 73 -2.14 -0.53 10.89
CA LEU A 73 -2.96 0.44 10.17
C LEU A 73 -3.76 1.30 11.15
N LEU A 74 -4.39 0.69 12.15
CA LEU A 74 -5.15 1.41 13.17
C LEU A 74 -4.28 2.41 13.93
N HIS A 75 -3.07 2.00 14.31
CA HIS A 75 -2.11 2.89 14.96
C HIS A 75 -1.65 4.04 14.03
N LEU A 76 -1.50 3.78 12.73
CA LEU A 76 -1.20 4.83 11.76
C LEU A 76 -2.34 5.87 11.72
N ILE A 77 -3.59 5.41 11.56
CA ILE A 77 -4.78 6.26 11.50
C ILE A 77 -4.89 7.14 12.76
N GLU A 78 -4.68 6.55 13.94
CA GLU A 78 -4.70 7.26 15.21
C GLU A 78 -3.60 8.34 15.26
N GLN A 79 -2.36 7.99 14.94
CA GLN A 79 -1.23 8.91 15.04
C GLN A 79 -1.25 10.02 14.00
N THR A 80 -1.73 9.75 12.78
CA THR A 80 -1.67 10.72 11.68
C THR A 80 -2.92 11.55 11.55
N LEU A 81 -4.09 10.98 11.84
CA LEU A 81 -5.39 11.65 11.68
C LEU A 81 -6.07 11.98 13.01
N GLY A 82 -5.54 11.51 14.14
CA GLY A 82 -6.15 11.71 15.45
C GLY A 82 -7.49 10.99 15.62
N LEU A 83 -7.71 9.94 14.82
CA LEU A 83 -8.97 9.20 14.81
C LEU A 83 -8.87 7.94 15.66
N ARG A 84 -9.88 7.73 16.50
CA ARG A 84 -9.99 6.51 17.31
C ARG A 84 -10.92 5.50 16.62
N PRO A 85 -10.55 4.21 16.56
CA PRO A 85 -11.47 3.18 16.11
C PRO A 85 -12.62 3.02 17.11
N LEU A 86 -13.84 2.96 16.60
CA LEU A 86 -15.05 2.64 17.37
C LEU A 86 -15.42 1.16 17.21
N ASP A 87 -15.35 0.66 15.98
CA ASP A 87 -15.56 -0.72 15.60
C ASP A 87 -14.73 -1.05 14.33
N ALA A 88 -15.06 -2.14 13.62
CA ALA A 88 -14.27 -2.64 12.49
C ALA A 88 -14.13 -1.64 11.33
N GLU A 89 -15.14 -0.78 11.10
CA GLU A 89 -15.11 0.17 9.96
C GLU A 89 -15.43 1.61 10.38
N ARG A 90 -15.71 1.86 11.66
CA ARG A 90 -16.13 3.18 12.15
C ARG A 90 -15.05 3.81 13.00
N PHE A 91 -14.84 5.10 12.77
CA PHE A 91 -13.83 5.91 13.45
C PHE A 91 -14.45 7.22 13.93
N ALA A 92 -13.93 7.77 15.02
CA ALA A 92 -14.33 9.08 15.52
C ALA A 92 -13.13 10.03 15.68
N ASP A 93 -13.39 11.32 15.47
CA ASP A 93 -12.46 12.38 15.81
C ASP A 93 -12.38 12.65 17.33
N ALA A 94 -11.53 13.60 17.71
CA ALA A 94 -11.36 14.01 19.11
C ALA A 94 -12.64 14.59 19.73
N GLN A 95 -13.57 15.11 18.92
CA GLN A 95 -14.86 15.64 19.34
C GLN A 95 -15.95 14.55 19.41
N GLY A 96 -15.62 13.30 19.04
CA GLY A 96 -16.54 12.18 19.03
C GLY A 96 -17.45 12.14 17.80
N ARG A 97 -17.15 12.90 16.75
CA ARG A 97 -17.87 12.84 15.49
C ARG A 97 -17.35 11.69 14.64
N GLU A 98 -18.26 10.94 14.06
CA GLU A 98 -17.91 9.84 13.17
C GLU A 98 -17.33 10.38 11.85
N VAL A 99 -16.24 9.76 11.40
CA VAL A 99 -15.55 10.12 10.17
C VAL A 99 -15.76 8.99 9.15
N PRO A 100 -16.29 9.29 7.94
CA PRO A 100 -16.46 8.30 6.90
C PRO A 100 -15.15 7.62 6.52
N LEU A 101 -15.22 6.31 6.27
CA LEU A 101 -14.05 5.51 5.97
C LEU A 101 -13.39 5.93 4.64
N GLU A 102 -14.19 6.42 3.69
CA GLU A 102 -13.75 7.00 2.43
C GLU A 102 -12.87 8.23 2.64
N ASP A 103 -13.22 9.09 3.60
CA ASP A 103 -12.46 10.30 3.92
C ASP A 103 -11.12 9.95 4.57
N ILE A 104 -11.10 8.91 5.40
CA ILE A 104 -9.87 8.35 5.99
C ILE A 104 -8.97 7.79 4.90
N HIS A 105 -9.52 7.00 3.99
CA HIS A 105 -8.79 6.46 2.85
C HIS A 105 -8.22 7.58 2.00
N TYR A 106 -9.05 8.56 1.61
CA TYR A 106 -8.64 9.69 0.80
C TYR A 106 -7.52 10.50 1.47
N ALA A 107 -7.64 10.78 2.78
CA ALA A 107 -6.61 11.50 3.54
C ALA A 107 -5.27 10.75 3.56
N LEU A 108 -5.30 9.42 3.77
CA LEU A 108 -4.11 8.58 3.74
C LEU A 108 -3.47 8.53 2.34
N GLN A 109 -4.28 8.47 1.28
CA GLN A 109 -3.81 8.46 -0.10
C GLN A 109 -3.30 9.84 -0.57
N GLY A 110 -3.74 10.92 0.06
CA GLY A 110 -3.32 12.30 -0.23
C GLY A 110 -1.91 12.67 0.26
N ASN A 111 -1.27 11.80 1.06
CA ASN A 111 0.08 12.00 1.58
C ASN A 111 1.00 10.86 1.15
N ALA A 112 2.06 11.17 0.42
CA ALA A 112 2.98 10.16 -0.14
C ALA A 112 3.63 9.26 0.93
N GLY A 113 3.91 9.78 2.13
CA GLY A 113 4.48 9.02 3.23
C GLY A 113 3.48 8.04 3.83
N TRP A 114 2.23 8.48 4.04
CA TRP A 114 1.17 7.62 4.58
C TRP A 114 0.72 6.57 3.56
N GLN A 115 0.50 6.98 2.32
CA GLN A 115 0.23 6.11 1.17
C GLN A 115 1.25 4.98 1.10
N GLY A 116 2.54 5.30 1.24
CA GLY A 116 3.60 4.31 1.22
C GLY A 116 3.54 3.29 2.36
N ARG A 117 3.18 3.73 3.57
CA ARG A 117 2.99 2.86 4.72
C ARG A 117 1.79 1.91 4.52
N VAL A 118 0.65 2.44 4.06
CA VAL A 118 -0.55 1.63 3.79
C VAL A 118 -0.27 0.58 2.70
N TYR A 119 0.42 0.95 1.63
CA TYR A 119 0.83 0.01 0.58
C TYR A 119 1.76 -1.09 1.09
N ASN A 120 2.73 -0.76 1.93
CA ASN A 120 3.63 -1.78 2.49
C ASN A 120 2.90 -2.78 3.39
N LEU A 121 1.89 -2.32 4.14
CA LEU A 121 1.02 -3.21 4.91
C LEU A 121 0.25 -4.14 3.97
N HIS A 122 -0.35 -3.60 2.90
CA HIS A 122 -1.03 -4.39 1.87
C HIS A 122 -0.13 -5.49 1.29
N MET A 123 1.04 -5.11 0.77
CA MET A 123 1.98 -6.03 0.13
C MET A 123 2.54 -7.10 1.07
N SER A 124 2.61 -6.80 2.37
CA SER A 124 3.06 -7.75 3.39
C SER A 124 2.00 -8.81 3.69
N ARG A 125 0.71 -8.50 3.45
CA ARG A 125 -0.42 -9.42 3.67
C ARG A 125 -0.71 -10.31 2.47
N THR A 126 -0.45 -9.83 1.26
CA THR A 126 -0.67 -10.57 0.00
C THR A 126 0.45 -11.55 -0.34
N ARG A 127 1.36 -11.84 0.59
CA ARG A 127 2.57 -12.64 0.37
C ARG A 127 2.44 -14.07 0.88
#